data_AF-A0A9P3LI31-F1
#
_entry.id   AF-A0A9P3LI31-F1
#
_cell.length_a   1.000
_cell.length_b   1.000
_cell.length_c   1.000
_cell.angle_alpha   90.00
_cell.angle_beta   90.00
_cell.angle_gamma   90.00
#
_symmetry.space_group_name_H-M   'P 1'
#
loop_
_entity.id
_entity.type
_entity.pdbx_description
1 polymer ?
#
loop_
_entity_poly.entity_id
_entity_poly.type
_entity_poly.pdbx_seq_one_letter_code
_entity_poly.pdbx_strand_id
1 'polypeptide(L)'
;MVEMFFARCSNVLITEDLLDSELARHLEFMAQMMQHPVMRRRRGEDEDLGMALLCAAQRQVCSGDESNVWGILRYTFAHLVDMFKHDEATRQVARTSLMFSNYVILLVARSVVSAALEADASCLDDLEAVIFIYSHVFEKLGETDRPIDSDYRKSVHRVWHRAFDDLQALSPAEAPMRPTIIEWWLHFGTKSGVDVDAPYDPSAEITEGSDGAEGWSKDMGCGWRECLCFGERTYHSLRMCKRCRKVMYCSIKCQRRDWMEGGHKYVCRPDVPAEVADEGGIAKALQQMSLAEQPAKADHNER
;
A
#
# COMPACT_ATOMS: atom_id res chain seq x y z
N MET A 1 25.30 -20.55 -9.59
CA MET A 1 24.26 -20.48 -10.65
C MET A 1 22.87 -20.24 -10.04
N VAL A 2 22.41 -21.04 -9.07
CA VAL A 2 21.08 -20.84 -8.43
C VAL A 2 21.00 -19.54 -7.62
N GLU A 3 22.00 -19.22 -6.80
CA GLU A 3 22.06 -17.92 -6.09
C GLU A 3 22.00 -16.73 -7.05
N MET A 4 22.76 -16.79 -8.15
CA MET A 4 22.72 -15.76 -9.19
C MET A 4 21.35 -15.64 -9.86
N PHE A 5 20.58 -16.73 -9.91
CA PHE A 5 19.22 -16.70 -10.44
C PHE A 5 18.29 -15.94 -9.49
N PHE A 6 18.29 -16.25 -8.19
CA PHE A 6 17.44 -15.56 -7.22
C PHE A 6 17.80 -14.08 -7.10
N ALA A 7 19.10 -13.75 -6.98
CA ALA A 7 19.55 -12.36 -6.97
C ALA A 7 19.12 -11.61 -8.24
N ARG A 8 19.15 -12.26 -9.42
CA ARG A 8 18.66 -11.66 -10.67
C ARG A 8 17.15 -11.47 -10.66
N CYS A 9 16.38 -12.44 -10.16
CA CYS A 9 14.93 -12.30 -10.01
C CYS A 9 14.58 -11.14 -9.07
N SER A 10 15.22 -11.07 -7.90
CA SER A 10 15.03 -9.98 -6.94
C SER A 10 15.33 -8.63 -7.58
N ASN A 11 16.46 -8.50 -8.29
CA ASN A 11 16.83 -7.27 -9.00
C ASN A 11 15.81 -6.88 -10.10
N VAL A 12 15.25 -7.85 -10.81
CA VAL A 12 14.22 -7.59 -11.82
C VAL A 12 12.93 -7.12 -11.15
N LEU A 13 12.48 -7.77 -10.07
CA LEU A 13 11.24 -7.46 -9.37
C LEU A 13 11.22 -6.07 -8.72
N ILE A 14 12.38 -5.57 -8.28
CA ILE A 14 12.50 -4.21 -7.72
C ILE A 14 12.52 -3.10 -8.78
N THR A 15 12.58 -3.43 -10.07
CA THR A 15 12.57 -2.44 -11.15
C THR A 15 11.21 -1.70 -11.18
N GLU A 16 11.24 -0.37 -11.18
CA GLU A 16 10.03 0.47 -10.98
C GLU A 16 9.02 0.39 -12.12
N ASP A 17 9.48 0.17 -13.35
CA ASP A 17 8.65 0.13 -14.56
C ASP A 17 8.09 -1.26 -14.85
N LEU A 18 8.54 -2.30 -14.13
CA LEU A 18 8.02 -3.65 -14.27
C LEU A 18 6.64 -3.76 -13.61
N LEU A 19 5.59 -3.71 -14.44
CA LEU A 19 4.18 -3.78 -14.05
C LEU A 19 3.37 -4.64 -15.04
N ASP A 20 2.11 -4.85 -14.69
CA ASP A 20 1.04 -5.40 -15.53
C ASP A 20 1.43 -6.75 -16.16
N SER A 21 1.07 -6.95 -17.43
CA SER A 21 1.36 -8.20 -18.16
C SER A 21 2.85 -8.56 -18.21
N GLU A 22 3.76 -7.58 -18.09
CA GLU A 22 5.19 -7.88 -18.04
C GLU A 22 5.58 -8.45 -16.68
N LEU A 23 5.12 -7.86 -15.58
CA LEU A 23 5.32 -8.41 -14.24
C LEU A 23 4.67 -9.79 -14.11
N ALA A 24 3.44 -9.96 -14.61
CA ALA A 24 2.74 -11.24 -14.60
C ALA A 24 3.55 -12.35 -15.28
N ARG A 25 4.10 -12.10 -16.49
CA ARG A 25 4.95 -13.06 -17.20
C ARG A 25 6.21 -13.43 -16.42
N HIS A 26 6.83 -12.46 -15.74
CA HIS A 26 8.01 -12.73 -14.91
C HIS A 26 7.65 -13.62 -13.71
N LEU A 27 6.55 -13.31 -13.02
CA LEU A 27 6.09 -14.10 -11.88
C LEU A 27 5.67 -15.52 -12.27
N GLU A 28 5.03 -15.67 -13.43
CA GLU A 28 4.67 -16.97 -14.00
C GLU A 28 5.93 -17.78 -14.36
N PHE A 29 6.89 -17.18 -15.06
CA PHE A 29 8.17 -17.84 -15.37
C PHE A 29 8.89 -18.27 -14.09
N MET A 30 8.92 -17.41 -13.07
CA MET A 30 9.48 -17.76 -11.78
C MET A 30 8.74 -18.94 -11.15
N ALA A 31 7.40 -18.96 -11.19
CA ALA A 31 6.60 -20.07 -10.66
C ALA A 31 6.95 -21.40 -11.34
N GLN A 32 7.14 -21.40 -12.67
CA GLN A 32 7.58 -22.58 -13.42
C GLN A 32 9.00 -23.02 -13.02
N MET A 33 9.96 -22.08 -12.96
CA MET A 33 11.34 -22.38 -12.56
C MET A 33 11.41 -22.94 -11.14
N MET A 34 10.56 -22.45 -10.26
CA MET A 34 10.45 -22.86 -8.86
C MET A 34 9.96 -24.30 -8.67
N GLN A 35 9.32 -24.90 -9.69
CA GLN A 35 8.97 -26.32 -9.69
C GLN A 35 10.17 -27.25 -9.94
N HIS A 36 11.28 -26.72 -10.46
CA HIS A 36 12.47 -27.52 -10.74
C HIS A 36 13.10 -28.03 -9.42
N PRO A 37 13.45 -29.33 -9.30
CA PRO A 37 13.93 -29.91 -8.04
C PRO A 37 15.16 -29.21 -7.44
N VAL A 38 16.07 -28.70 -8.29
CA VAL A 38 17.26 -27.96 -7.83
C VAL A 38 16.87 -26.59 -7.26
N MET A 39 15.92 -25.88 -7.89
CA MET A 39 15.47 -24.59 -7.38
C MET A 39 14.68 -24.76 -6.08
N ARG A 40 13.81 -25.78 -6.04
CA ARG A 40 13.02 -26.11 -4.84
C ARG A 40 13.90 -26.38 -3.62
N ARG A 41 15.03 -27.09 -3.76
CA ARG A 41 15.96 -27.37 -2.65
C ARG A 41 16.71 -26.16 -2.11
N ARG A 42 16.81 -25.07 -2.88
CA ARG A 42 17.54 -23.86 -2.52
C ARG A 42 16.62 -22.66 -2.28
N ARG A 43 15.31 -22.90 -2.27
CA ARG A 43 14.32 -21.86 -2.01
C ARG A 43 14.43 -21.45 -0.54
N GLY A 44 14.38 -20.14 -0.27
CA GLY A 44 14.51 -19.61 1.10
C GLY A 44 15.94 -19.26 1.52
N GLU A 45 16.95 -19.62 0.72
CA GLU A 45 18.32 -19.16 0.94
C GLU A 45 18.50 -17.67 0.61
N ASP A 46 17.62 -17.11 -0.23
CA ASP A 46 17.57 -15.70 -0.58
C ASP A 46 16.46 -15.02 0.22
N GLU A 47 16.85 -14.27 1.26
CA GLU A 47 15.93 -13.54 2.13
C GLU A 47 15.25 -12.36 1.41
N ASP A 48 15.89 -11.83 0.36
CA ASP A 48 15.45 -10.64 -0.36
C ASP A 48 14.34 -10.95 -1.36
N LEU A 49 14.28 -12.18 -1.89
CA LEU A 49 13.30 -12.58 -2.89
C LEU A 49 11.85 -12.41 -2.40
N GLY A 50 11.56 -12.80 -1.16
CA GLY A 50 10.23 -12.65 -0.57
C GLY A 50 9.81 -11.18 -0.50
N MET A 51 10.74 -10.32 -0.06
CA MET A 51 10.50 -8.88 -0.02
C MET A 51 10.36 -8.27 -1.41
N ALA A 52 11.19 -8.67 -2.37
CA ALA A 52 11.11 -8.19 -3.76
C ALA A 52 9.75 -8.55 -4.41
N LEU A 53 9.22 -9.74 -4.14
CA LEU A 53 7.88 -10.16 -4.56
C LEU A 53 6.79 -9.27 -3.97
N LEU A 54 6.83 -9.03 -2.66
CA LEU A 54 5.87 -8.14 -1.99
C LEU A 54 5.94 -6.70 -2.53
N CYS A 55 7.16 -6.19 -2.75
CA CYS A 55 7.37 -4.86 -3.32
C CYS A 55 6.78 -4.74 -4.73
N ALA A 56 6.99 -5.76 -5.58
CA ALA A 56 6.45 -5.80 -6.92
C ALA A 56 4.91 -5.86 -6.91
N ALA A 57 4.33 -6.70 -6.05
CA ALA A 57 2.88 -6.80 -5.89
C ALA A 57 2.26 -5.49 -5.36
N GLN A 58 2.86 -4.86 -4.35
CA GLN A 58 2.42 -3.57 -3.83
C GLN A 58 2.46 -2.49 -4.91
N ARG A 59 3.54 -2.45 -5.69
CA ARG A 59 3.69 -1.52 -6.82
C ARG A 59 2.61 -1.75 -7.87
N GLN A 60 2.31 -3.02 -8.21
CA GLN A 60 1.21 -3.38 -9.10
C GLN A 60 -0.12 -2.82 -8.58
N VAL A 61 -0.46 -3.07 -7.33
CA VAL A 61 -1.74 -2.61 -6.76
C VAL A 61 -1.85 -1.09 -6.77
N CYS A 62 -0.75 -0.38 -6.54
CA CYS A 62 -0.76 1.09 -6.46
C CYS A 62 -0.71 1.79 -7.83
N SER A 63 -0.07 1.17 -8.81
CA SER A 63 0.33 1.86 -10.05
C SER A 63 -0.10 1.16 -11.33
N GLY A 64 -0.39 -0.13 -11.27
CA GLY A 64 -0.74 -0.93 -12.43
C GLY A 64 -2.20 -0.83 -12.85
N ASP A 65 -2.48 -1.56 -13.91
CA ASP A 65 -3.80 -1.88 -14.45
C ASP A 65 -4.51 -2.85 -13.50
N GLU A 66 -5.75 -2.50 -13.13
CA GLU A 66 -6.59 -3.29 -12.23
C GLU A 66 -6.82 -4.71 -12.79
N SER A 67 -6.94 -4.86 -14.12
CA SER A 67 -7.17 -6.15 -14.78
C SER A 67 -6.02 -7.16 -14.61
N ASN A 68 -4.85 -6.71 -14.19
CA ASN A 68 -3.69 -7.58 -13.92
C ASN A 68 -3.45 -7.80 -12.43
N VAL A 69 -4.16 -7.09 -11.55
CA VAL A 69 -3.91 -7.10 -10.10
C VAL A 69 -4.11 -8.50 -9.53
N TRP A 70 -5.24 -9.16 -9.82
CA TRP A 70 -5.52 -10.48 -9.28
C TRP A 70 -4.48 -11.51 -9.72
N GLY A 71 -4.15 -11.57 -11.01
CA GLY A 71 -3.14 -12.50 -11.53
C GLY A 71 -1.80 -12.35 -10.82
N ILE A 72 -1.34 -11.12 -10.60
CA ILE A 72 -0.08 -10.82 -9.92
C ILE A 72 -0.13 -11.18 -8.43
N LEU A 73 -1.22 -10.85 -7.74
CA LEU A 73 -1.41 -11.21 -6.33
C LEU A 73 -1.43 -12.74 -6.16
N ARG A 74 -2.15 -13.46 -7.03
CA ARG A 74 -2.18 -14.93 -7.06
C ARG A 74 -0.78 -15.53 -7.18
N TYR A 75 0.01 -15.12 -8.17
CA TYR A 75 1.37 -15.65 -8.31
C TYR A 75 2.25 -15.29 -7.12
N THR A 76 2.12 -14.07 -6.59
CA THR A 76 2.85 -13.64 -5.40
C THR A 76 2.54 -14.56 -4.22
N PHE A 77 1.27 -14.84 -3.96
CA PHE A 77 0.84 -15.72 -2.87
C PHE A 77 1.23 -17.17 -3.07
N ALA A 78 1.13 -17.70 -4.29
CA ALA A 78 1.65 -19.03 -4.60
C ALA A 78 3.14 -19.16 -4.22
N HIS A 79 3.96 -18.13 -4.50
CA HIS A 79 5.36 -18.11 -4.09
C HIS A 79 5.53 -18.04 -2.57
N LEU A 80 4.78 -17.18 -1.88
CA LEU A 80 4.83 -17.07 -0.42
C LEU A 80 4.40 -18.37 0.27
N VAL A 81 3.28 -18.96 -0.14
CA VAL A 81 2.77 -20.23 0.39
C VAL A 81 3.77 -21.35 0.18
N ASP A 82 4.36 -21.44 -1.01
CA ASP A 82 5.39 -22.43 -1.28
C ASP A 82 6.61 -22.20 -0.38
N MET A 83 7.06 -20.95 -0.15
CA MET A 83 8.11 -20.64 0.83
C MET A 83 7.74 -21.12 2.25
N PHE A 84 6.50 -20.93 2.71
CA PHE A 84 6.05 -21.39 4.02
C PHE A 84 5.96 -22.91 4.17
N LYS A 85 5.77 -23.65 3.07
CA LYS A 85 5.64 -25.12 3.07
C LYS A 85 6.98 -25.85 3.23
N HIS A 86 8.12 -25.16 3.15
CA HIS A 86 9.46 -25.77 3.24
C HIS A 86 9.97 -25.93 4.69
N ASP A 87 11.25 -26.28 4.82
CA ASP A 87 11.91 -26.57 6.08
C ASP A 87 11.80 -25.44 7.13
N GLU A 88 12.07 -25.78 8.39
CA GLU A 88 11.91 -24.86 9.53
C GLU A 88 12.79 -23.60 9.39
N ALA A 89 13.96 -23.70 8.74
CA ALA A 89 14.84 -22.54 8.56
C ALA A 89 14.22 -21.53 7.58
N THR A 90 13.67 -22.02 6.47
CA THR A 90 12.92 -21.20 5.50
C THR A 90 11.69 -20.57 6.15
N ARG A 91 10.97 -21.33 6.99
CA ARG A 91 9.86 -20.80 7.77
C ARG A 91 10.32 -19.70 8.73
N GLN A 92 11.47 -19.84 9.38
CA GLN A 92 11.98 -18.82 10.29
C GLN A 92 12.37 -17.51 9.56
N VAL A 93 12.98 -17.59 8.38
CA VAL A 93 13.28 -16.40 7.56
C VAL A 93 11.99 -15.73 7.09
N ALA A 94 11.06 -16.51 6.53
CA ALA A 94 9.74 -16.03 6.11
C ALA A 94 8.99 -15.37 7.27
N ARG A 95 9.08 -15.95 8.47
CA ARG A 95 8.55 -15.36 9.70
C ARG A 95 9.18 -14.00 10.00
N THR A 96 10.50 -13.90 10.02
CA THR A 96 11.17 -12.66 10.43
C THR A 96 11.02 -11.53 9.41
N SER A 97 10.98 -11.83 8.12
CA SER A 97 10.88 -10.81 7.06
C SER A 97 9.44 -10.47 6.66
N LEU A 98 8.52 -11.45 6.71
CA LEU A 98 7.13 -11.25 6.25
C LEU A 98 6.17 -10.91 7.40
N MET A 99 6.45 -11.30 8.66
CA MET A 99 5.55 -10.96 9.78
C MET A 99 5.57 -9.49 10.15
N PHE A 100 6.70 -8.79 9.98
CA PHE A 100 6.82 -7.38 10.36
C PHE A 100 6.50 -6.42 9.21
N SER A 101 5.93 -6.98 8.14
CA SER A 101 5.60 -6.27 6.92
C SER A 101 4.09 -6.01 6.92
N ASN A 102 3.69 -4.79 7.31
CA ASN A 102 2.31 -4.30 7.19
C ASN A 102 1.75 -4.48 5.76
N TYR A 103 2.64 -4.62 4.77
CA TYR A 103 2.32 -4.81 3.37
C TYR A 103 1.60 -6.12 3.08
N VAL A 104 1.94 -7.21 3.77
CA VAL A 104 1.26 -8.48 3.46
C VAL A 104 -0.22 -8.37 3.78
N ILE A 105 -0.55 -7.74 4.91
CA ILE A 105 -1.92 -7.50 5.32
C ILE A 105 -2.67 -6.60 4.33
N LEU A 106 -2.02 -5.55 3.82
CA LEU A 106 -2.55 -4.71 2.75
C LEU A 106 -2.81 -5.50 1.46
N LEU A 107 -1.88 -6.37 1.07
CA LEU A 107 -2.02 -7.20 -0.14
C LEU A 107 -3.12 -8.24 0.03
N VAL A 108 -3.24 -8.88 1.20
CA VAL A 108 -4.33 -9.83 1.48
C VAL A 108 -5.67 -9.11 1.44
N ALA A 109 -5.78 -7.94 2.08
CA ALA A 109 -6.99 -7.11 2.05
C ALA A 109 -7.41 -6.74 0.62
N ARG A 110 -6.47 -6.40 -0.25
CA ARG A 110 -6.78 -6.17 -1.68
C ARG A 110 -7.18 -7.46 -2.39
N SER A 111 -6.48 -8.55 -2.08
CA SER A 111 -6.66 -9.84 -2.75
C SER A 111 -8.03 -10.43 -2.48
N VAL A 112 -8.60 -10.28 -1.28
CA VAL A 112 -9.94 -10.78 -0.99
C VAL A 112 -11.00 -10.10 -1.87
N VAL A 113 -10.91 -8.78 -2.06
CA VAL A 113 -11.82 -8.02 -2.93
C VAL A 113 -11.63 -8.42 -4.40
N SER A 114 -10.38 -8.46 -4.88
CA SER A 114 -10.08 -8.85 -6.27
C SER A 114 -10.46 -10.29 -6.57
N ALA A 115 -10.20 -11.22 -5.65
CA ALA A 115 -10.56 -12.63 -5.79
C ALA A 115 -12.08 -12.81 -5.88
N ALA A 116 -12.85 -12.03 -5.11
CA ALA A 116 -14.31 -12.10 -5.15
C ALA A 116 -14.86 -11.72 -6.53
N LEU A 117 -14.22 -10.77 -7.24
CA LEU A 117 -14.62 -10.29 -8.55
C LEU A 117 -14.14 -11.19 -9.72
N GLU A 118 -12.92 -11.71 -9.63
CA GLU A 118 -12.22 -12.27 -10.80
C GLU A 118 -11.85 -13.75 -10.69
N ALA A 119 -11.85 -14.33 -9.48
CA ALA A 119 -11.30 -15.67 -9.31
C ALA A 119 -12.28 -16.76 -9.76
N ASP A 120 -11.75 -17.73 -10.50
CA ASP A 120 -12.32 -19.06 -10.50
C ASP A 120 -12.05 -19.76 -9.15
N ALA A 121 -12.88 -20.72 -8.79
CA ALA A 121 -12.74 -21.46 -7.53
C ALA A 121 -11.39 -22.20 -7.41
N SER A 122 -10.75 -22.55 -8.54
CA SER A 122 -9.47 -23.27 -8.55
C SER A 122 -8.25 -22.40 -8.24
N CYS A 123 -8.41 -21.08 -8.23
CA CYS A 123 -7.33 -20.12 -7.96
C CYS A 123 -7.32 -19.60 -6.52
N LEU A 124 -8.20 -20.09 -5.65
CA LEU A 124 -8.36 -19.55 -4.29
C LEU A 124 -7.51 -20.25 -3.24
N ASP A 125 -7.01 -21.46 -3.49
CA ASP A 125 -6.26 -22.28 -2.52
C ASP A 125 -5.05 -21.52 -1.93
N ASP A 126 -4.35 -20.74 -2.75
CA ASP A 126 -3.19 -19.95 -2.29
C ASP A 126 -3.61 -18.76 -1.42
N LEU A 127 -4.72 -18.09 -1.74
CA LEU A 127 -5.26 -17.00 -0.93
C LEU A 127 -5.75 -17.53 0.42
N GLU A 128 -6.51 -18.63 0.40
CA GLU A 128 -6.95 -19.32 1.62
C GLU A 128 -5.73 -19.69 2.48
N ALA A 129 -4.72 -20.34 1.89
CA ALA A 129 -3.51 -20.73 2.61
C ALA A 129 -2.80 -19.52 3.24
N VAL A 130 -2.66 -18.39 2.53
CA VAL A 130 -2.09 -17.16 3.10
C VAL A 130 -2.94 -16.67 4.28
N ILE A 131 -4.25 -16.58 4.12
CA ILE A 131 -5.15 -16.13 5.19
C ILE A 131 -4.99 -17.01 6.45
N PHE A 132 -4.97 -18.33 6.30
CA PHE A 132 -4.82 -19.26 7.42
C PHE A 132 -3.43 -19.20 8.06
N ILE A 133 -2.36 -19.13 7.26
CA ILE A 133 -1.00 -18.97 7.77
C ILE A 133 -0.91 -17.71 8.63
N TYR A 134 -1.41 -16.58 8.13
CA TYR A 134 -1.36 -15.33 8.87
C TYR A 134 -2.28 -15.34 10.09
N SER A 135 -3.49 -15.89 9.99
CA SER A 135 -4.40 -16.08 11.14
C SER A 135 -3.71 -16.82 12.29
N HIS A 136 -2.99 -17.91 11.98
CA HIS A 136 -2.26 -18.68 12.98
C HIS A 136 -1.08 -17.91 13.57
N VAL A 137 -0.37 -17.14 12.74
CA VAL A 137 0.70 -16.25 13.20
C VAL A 137 0.17 -15.22 14.19
N PHE A 138 -0.97 -14.57 13.90
CA PHE A 138 -1.59 -13.59 14.81
C PHE A 138 -1.96 -14.20 16.15
N GLU A 139 -2.62 -15.36 16.12
CA GLU A 139 -3.01 -16.07 17.33
C GLU A 139 -1.79 -16.35 18.23
N LYS A 140 -0.64 -16.69 17.61
CA LYS A 140 0.62 -16.90 18.34
C LYS A 140 1.34 -15.64 18.78
N LEU A 141 1.24 -14.55 18.05
CA LEU A 141 1.81 -13.28 18.47
C LEU A 141 1.07 -12.69 19.67
N GLY A 142 -0.26 -12.80 19.69
CA GLY A 142 -1.10 -12.33 20.81
C GLY A 142 -0.89 -13.11 22.12
N GLU A 143 -0.36 -14.33 22.08
CA GLU A 143 0.09 -15.08 23.27
C GLU A 143 1.38 -14.48 23.87
N THR A 144 2.15 -13.71 23.11
CA THR A 144 3.40 -13.11 23.57
C THR A 144 3.17 -11.66 24.00
N ASP A 145 3.52 -11.34 25.24
CA ASP A 145 3.35 -10.00 25.86
C ASP A 145 4.32 -8.94 25.30
N ARG A 146 4.67 -9.03 24.00
CA ARG A 146 5.69 -8.18 23.37
C ARG A 146 5.04 -6.92 22.77
N PRO A 147 5.66 -5.73 22.94
CA PRO A 147 5.19 -4.46 22.36
C PRO A 147 5.06 -4.44 20.83
N ILE A 148 5.64 -5.43 20.13
CA ILE A 148 5.59 -5.56 18.67
C ILE A 148 4.14 -5.78 18.17
N ASP A 149 3.23 -6.21 19.06
CA ASP A 149 1.83 -6.50 18.73
C ASP A 149 1.00 -5.24 18.37
N SER A 150 1.33 -4.05 18.90
CA SER A 150 0.45 -2.88 18.75
C SER A 150 0.39 -2.32 17.33
N ASP A 151 1.53 -2.19 16.66
CA ASP A 151 1.60 -1.56 15.34
C ASP A 151 0.99 -2.47 14.27
N TYR A 152 1.22 -3.77 14.41
CA TYR A 152 0.71 -4.74 13.45
C TYR A 152 -0.81 -4.94 13.57
N ARG A 153 -1.36 -4.99 14.79
CA ARG A 153 -2.82 -4.98 14.98
C ARG A 153 -3.45 -3.71 14.40
N LYS A 154 -2.85 -2.54 14.64
CA LYS A 154 -3.33 -1.28 14.04
C LYS A 154 -3.38 -1.39 12.51
N SER A 155 -2.37 -1.97 11.87
CA SER A 155 -2.38 -2.18 10.42
C SER A 155 -3.45 -3.16 9.95
N VAL A 156 -3.76 -4.22 10.70
CA VAL A 156 -4.92 -5.09 10.40
C VAL A 156 -6.21 -4.32 10.51
N HIS A 157 -6.47 -3.66 11.64
CA HIS A 157 -7.71 -2.93 11.88
C HIS A 157 -7.99 -1.90 10.78
N ARG A 158 -6.96 -1.17 10.35
CA ARG A 158 -7.05 -0.18 9.27
C ARG A 158 -7.62 -0.73 7.98
N VAL A 159 -7.14 -1.90 7.58
CA VAL A 159 -7.46 -2.45 6.25
C VAL A 159 -8.61 -3.44 6.30
N TRP A 160 -8.85 -4.04 7.46
CA TRP A 160 -9.81 -5.12 7.64
C TRP A 160 -11.24 -4.64 7.37
N HIS A 161 -11.66 -3.59 8.06
CA HIS A 161 -13.01 -3.06 7.92
C HIS A 161 -13.27 -2.54 6.52
N ARG A 162 -12.31 -1.81 5.94
CA ARG A 162 -12.44 -1.30 4.57
C ARG A 162 -12.61 -2.40 3.54
N ALA A 163 -11.76 -3.44 3.60
CA ALA A 163 -11.89 -4.58 2.70
C ALA A 163 -13.19 -5.36 2.92
N PHE A 164 -13.66 -5.43 4.17
CA PHE A 164 -14.95 -6.05 4.49
C PHE A 164 -16.13 -5.25 3.90
N ASP A 165 -16.14 -3.92 4.04
CA ASP A 165 -17.15 -3.05 3.45
C ASP A 165 -17.15 -3.15 1.92
N ASP A 166 -15.95 -3.15 1.31
CA ASP A 166 -15.78 -3.36 -0.13
C ASP A 166 -16.37 -4.71 -0.56
N LEU A 167 -16.10 -5.80 0.18
CA LEU A 167 -16.67 -7.13 -0.08
C LEU A 167 -18.20 -7.14 0.05
N GLN A 168 -18.75 -6.49 1.07
CA GLN A 168 -20.20 -6.41 1.29
C GLN A 168 -20.91 -5.62 0.19
N ALA A 169 -20.26 -4.60 -0.36
CA ALA A 169 -20.79 -3.75 -1.43
C ALA A 169 -20.90 -4.48 -2.79
N LEU A 170 -20.14 -5.55 -3.02
CA LEU A 170 -20.21 -6.34 -4.25
C LEU A 170 -21.55 -7.06 -4.38
N SER A 171 -22.17 -7.09 -5.56
CA SER A 171 -23.40 -7.87 -5.74
C SER A 171 -23.10 -9.39 -5.87
N PRO A 172 -24.04 -10.28 -5.48
CA PRO A 172 -23.86 -11.73 -5.69
C PRO A 172 -23.67 -12.14 -7.16
N ALA A 173 -24.19 -11.34 -8.10
CA ALA A 173 -24.07 -11.62 -9.53
C ALA A 173 -22.67 -11.29 -10.07
N GLU A 174 -22.03 -10.26 -9.52
CA GLU A 174 -20.66 -9.84 -9.89
C GLU A 174 -19.60 -10.68 -9.17
N ALA A 175 -19.91 -11.17 -7.97
CA ALA A 175 -18.95 -11.83 -7.09
C ALA A 175 -19.49 -13.16 -6.53
N PRO A 176 -19.51 -14.25 -7.31
CA PRO A 176 -20.11 -15.52 -6.89
C PRO A 176 -19.34 -16.18 -5.72
N MET A 177 -18.03 -15.94 -5.62
CA MET A 177 -17.19 -16.46 -4.53
C MET A 177 -17.23 -15.61 -3.25
N ARG A 178 -17.97 -14.50 -3.26
CA ARG A 178 -18.07 -13.55 -2.15
C ARG A 178 -18.42 -14.21 -0.80
N PRO A 179 -19.40 -15.12 -0.68
CA PRO A 179 -19.76 -15.71 0.62
C PRO A 179 -18.59 -16.47 1.27
N THR A 180 -17.86 -17.27 0.49
CA THR A 180 -16.70 -18.03 0.95
C THR A 180 -15.56 -17.10 1.38
N ILE A 181 -15.29 -16.06 0.59
CA ILE A 181 -14.22 -15.10 0.91
C ILE A 181 -14.57 -14.28 2.16
N ILE A 182 -15.84 -13.91 2.35
CA ILE A 182 -16.32 -13.25 3.56
C ILE A 182 -16.08 -14.14 4.79
N GLU A 183 -16.38 -15.44 4.70
CA GLU A 183 -16.13 -16.39 5.79
C GLU A 183 -14.63 -16.41 6.18
N TRP A 184 -13.74 -16.49 5.19
CA TRP A 184 -12.29 -16.44 5.42
C TRP A 184 -11.84 -15.10 6.03
N TRP A 185 -12.38 -13.97 5.55
CA TRP A 185 -12.02 -12.65 6.06
C TRP A 185 -12.52 -12.41 7.49
N LEU A 186 -13.72 -12.90 7.83
CA LEU A 186 -14.26 -12.90 9.19
C LEU A 186 -13.43 -13.78 10.12
N HIS A 187 -13.02 -14.97 9.66
CA HIS A 187 -12.12 -15.84 10.40
C HIS A 187 -10.80 -15.13 10.73
N PHE A 188 -10.20 -14.50 9.72
CA PHE A 188 -8.97 -13.74 9.87
C PHE A 188 -9.10 -12.57 10.85
N GLY A 189 -10.17 -11.77 10.73
CA GLY A 189 -10.45 -10.66 11.65
C GLY A 189 -10.57 -11.13 13.09
N THR A 190 -11.39 -12.17 13.32
CA THR A 190 -11.58 -12.78 14.64
C THR A 190 -10.26 -13.26 15.24
N LYS A 191 -9.43 -13.97 14.46
CA LYS A 191 -8.12 -14.48 14.90
C LYS A 191 -7.09 -13.38 15.14
N SER A 192 -7.25 -12.24 14.47
CA SER A 192 -6.39 -11.06 14.63
C SER A 192 -6.85 -10.13 15.75
N GLY A 193 -7.93 -10.48 16.47
CA GLY A 193 -8.48 -9.67 17.56
C GLY A 193 -9.25 -8.44 17.09
N VAL A 194 -9.68 -8.40 15.83
CA VAL A 194 -10.56 -7.35 15.31
C VAL A 194 -11.97 -7.55 15.87
N ASP A 195 -12.56 -6.49 16.40
CA ASP A 195 -13.98 -6.47 16.72
C ASP A 195 -14.78 -6.37 15.42
N VAL A 196 -15.21 -7.53 14.92
CA VAL A 196 -15.90 -7.65 13.62
C VAL A 196 -17.28 -6.96 13.61
N ASP A 197 -17.84 -6.68 14.78
CA ASP A 197 -19.15 -6.03 14.94
C ASP A 197 -19.02 -4.52 15.21
N ALA A 198 -17.82 -4.04 15.54
CA ALA A 198 -17.59 -2.62 15.77
C ALA A 198 -17.74 -1.80 14.48
N PRO A 199 -18.42 -0.64 14.53
CA PRO A 199 -18.43 0.29 13.42
C PRO A 199 -17.01 0.83 13.19
N TYR A 200 -16.56 0.81 11.94
CA TYR A 200 -15.28 1.40 11.58
C TYR A 200 -15.35 2.92 11.65
N ASP A 201 -14.47 3.51 12.46
CA ASP A 201 -14.29 4.96 12.53
C ASP A 201 -12.97 5.39 11.87
N PRO A 202 -12.98 5.80 10.60
CA PRO A 202 -11.78 6.27 9.91
C PRO A 202 -11.22 7.58 10.49
N SER A 203 -11.97 8.29 11.34
CA SER A 203 -11.51 9.55 11.94
C SER A 203 -10.46 9.32 13.03
N ALA A 204 -10.54 8.20 13.76
CA ALA A 204 -9.59 7.84 14.80
C ALA A 204 -8.15 7.70 14.28
N GLU A 205 -7.98 7.23 13.03
CA GLU A 205 -6.68 7.06 12.40
C GLU A 205 -5.98 8.39 12.06
N ILE A 206 -6.75 9.47 11.88
CA ILE A 206 -6.22 10.78 11.48
C ILE A 206 -5.57 11.48 12.67
N THR A 207 -6.10 11.26 13.87
CA THR A 207 -5.65 11.90 15.11
C THR A 207 -4.31 11.39 15.61
N GLU A 208 -3.99 10.10 15.46
CA GLU A 208 -2.79 9.52 16.07
C GLU A 208 -1.46 9.87 15.36
N GLY A 209 -1.50 10.47 14.15
CA GLY A 209 -0.30 10.76 13.36
C GLY A 209 -0.07 12.23 13.00
N SER A 210 -0.93 13.16 13.45
CA SER A 210 -0.95 14.54 12.95
C SER A 210 -0.71 15.64 13.98
N ASP A 211 -0.30 15.30 15.20
CA ASP A 211 -0.14 16.26 16.32
C ASP A 211 0.98 17.32 16.17
N GLY A 212 1.64 17.41 15.01
CA GLY A 212 2.62 18.47 14.75
C GLY A 212 2.61 18.92 13.30
N ALA A 213 2.25 20.18 13.06
CA ALA A 213 2.27 20.85 11.76
C ALA A 213 3.69 21.00 11.11
N GLU A 214 4.69 20.28 11.60
CA GLU A 214 6.08 20.38 11.17
C GLU A 214 6.51 19.16 10.34
N GLY A 215 6.12 19.20 9.08
CA GLY A 215 6.77 18.41 8.02
C GLY A 215 6.20 17.02 7.80
N TRP A 216 5.76 16.79 6.56
CA TRP A 216 5.61 15.43 6.04
C TRP A 216 6.96 14.71 6.15
N SER A 217 7.07 13.69 7.01
CA SER A 217 8.27 12.86 7.10
C SER A 217 8.48 12.07 5.80
N LYS A 218 9.74 11.76 5.46
CA LYS A 218 10.08 10.83 4.37
C LYS A 218 9.53 9.42 4.59
N ASP A 219 9.12 9.11 5.82
CA ASP A 219 8.50 7.84 6.20
C ASP A 219 6.98 7.81 5.96
N MET A 220 6.38 8.95 5.60
CA MET A 220 4.95 9.02 5.27
C MET A 220 4.73 8.46 3.86
N GLY A 221 3.79 7.53 3.75
CA GLY A 221 3.47 6.82 2.52
C GLY A 221 2.84 7.67 1.41
N CYS A 222 1.89 7.08 0.70
CA CYS A 222 1.15 7.81 -0.33
C CYS A 222 0.26 8.88 0.31
N GLY A 223 0.18 10.08 -0.28
CA GLY A 223 -0.70 11.15 0.16
C GLY A 223 -2.17 10.94 -0.22
N TRP A 224 -2.46 10.00 -1.12
CA TRP A 224 -3.82 9.65 -1.47
C TRP A 224 -4.43 8.75 -0.40
N ARG A 225 -5.42 9.23 0.34
CA ARG A 225 -6.03 8.52 1.49
C ARG A 225 -6.59 7.15 1.13
N GLU A 226 -7.14 7.02 -0.07
CA GLU A 226 -7.68 5.73 -0.52
C GLU A 226 -6.59 4.77 -1.04
N CYS A 227 -5.32 5.19 -1.11
CA CYS A 227 -4.21 4.31 -1.47
C CYS A 227 -3.89 3.35 -0.34
N LEU A 228 -3.59 2.09 -0.67
CA LEU A 228 -3.11 1.11 0.32
C LEU A 228 -1.78 1.52 0.98
N CYS A 229 -1.00 2.39 0.33
CA CYS A 229 0.22 2.91 0.91
C CYS A 229 -0.01 4.15 1.78
N PHE A 230 -1.25 4.57 2.05
CA PHE A 230 -1.51 5.76 2.88
C PHE A 230 -1.10 5.49 4.34
N GLY A 231 -0.34 6.43 4.91
CA GLY A 231 0.11 6.35 6.31
C GLY A 231 1.15 5.26 6.59
N GLU A 232 1.57 4.50 5.57
CA GLU A 232 2.54 3.40 5.71
C GLU A 232 3.81 3.72 4.93
N ARG A 233 4.98 3.42 5.52
CA ARG A 233 6.25 3.48 4.78
C ARG A 233 6.12 2.67 3.50
N THR A 234 6.75 3.03 2.39
CA THR A 234 6.71 2.22 1.16
C THR A 234 8.09 1.72 0.77
N TYR A 235 8.16 0.57 0.10
CA TYR A 235 9.42 0.03 -0.43
C TYR A 235 9.68 0.39 -1.89
N HIS A 236 8.65 0.81 -2.61
CA HIS A 236 8.83 1.43 -3.91
C HIS A 236 9.08 2.94 -3.72
N SER A 237 9.71 3.57 -4.71
CA SER A 237 9.91 5.02 -4.65
C SER A 237 8.58 5.77 -4.65
N LEU A 238 8.53 6.88 -3.91
CA LEU A 238 7.42 7.81 -3.95
C LEU A 238 7.80 9.04 -4.78
N ARG A 239 6.81 9.59 -5.45
CA ARG A 239 6.93 10.77 -6.30
C ARG A 239 6.41 11.98 -5.55
N MET A 240 7.27 12.96 -5.34
CA MET A 240 6.91 14.21 -4.71
C MET A 240 6.03 15.07 -5.64
N CYS A 241 5.01 15.72 -5.08
CA CYS A 241 4.20 16.69 -5.81
C CYS A 241 5.09 17.83 -6.35
N LYS A 242 5.20 17.95 -7.67
CA LYS A 242 6.09 18.93 -8.32
C LYS A 242 5.78 20.39 -7.96
N ARG A 243 4.55 20.70 -7.54
CA ARG A 243 4.11 22.06 -7.21
C ARG A 243 4.42 22.41 -5.75
N CYS A 244 3.88 21.66 -4.80
CA CYS A 244 4.00 22.00 -3.38
C CYS A 244 5.16 21.33 -2.66
N ARG A 245 5.74 20.26 -3.21
CA ARG A 245 6.82 19.47 -2.61
C ARG A 245 6.53 18.91 -1.20
N LYS A 246 5.29 18.99 -0.73
CA LYS A 246 4.85 18.61 0.62
C LYS A 246 4.23 17.23 0.72
N VAL A 247 3.77 16.66 -0.40
CA VAL A 247 3.05 15.38 -0.42
C VAL A 247 3.72 14.46 -1.43
N MET A 248 3.78 13.18 -1.12
CA MET A 248 4.38 12.14 -1.96
C MET A 248 3.31 11.15 -2.43
N TYR A 249 3.50 10.52 -3.59
CA TYR A 249 2.53 9.58 -4.17
C TYR A 249 3.23 8.37 -4.77
N CYS A 250 2.63 7.17 -4.68
CA CYS A 250 3.16 5.99 -5.36
C CYS A 250 3.25 6.19 -6.88
N SER A 251 2.27 6.90 -7.45
CA SER A 251 2.13 7.05 -8.89
C SER A 251 1.41 8.33 -9.29
N ILE A 252 1.47 8.66 -10.58
CA ILE A 252 0.67 9.74 -11.17
C ILE A 252 -0.83 9.43 -11.03
N LYS A 253 -1.23 8.15 -11.04
CA LYS A 253 -2.63 7.71 -10.81
C LYS A 253 -3.10 8.14 -9.42
N CYS A 254 -2.31 7.86 -8.36
CA CYS A 254 -2.62 8.32 -7.00
C CYS A 254 -2.66 9.85 -6.90
N GLN A 255 -1.68 10.56 -7.48
CA GLN A 255 -1.67 12.02 -7.47
C GLN A 255 -2.92 12.62 -8.15
N ARG A 256 -3.36 12.06 -9.29
CA ARG A 256 -4.56 12.52 -10.00
C ARG A 256 -5.84 12.27 -9.19
N ARG A 257 -5.97 11.09 -8.56
CA ARG A 257 -7.11 10.80 -7.68
C ARG A 257 -7.14 11.75 -6.48
N ASP A 258 -6.01 11.94 -5.80
CA ASP A 258 -5.91 12.91 -4.69
C ASP A 258 -6.20 14.35 -5.12
N TRP A 259 -5.83 14.71 -6.35
CA TRP A 259 -6.19 16.00 -6.91
C TRP A 259 -7.70 16.15 -7.13
N MET A 260 -8.36 15.15 -7.70
CA MET A 260 -9.77 15.21 -8.10
C MET A 260 -10.72 14.98 -6.93
N GLU A 261 -10.46 13.93 -6.15
CA GLU A 261 -11.30 13.36 -5.12
C GLU A 261 -10.80 13.73 -3.71
N GLY A 262 -9.48 13.78 -3.50
CA GLY A 262 -8.86 14.04 -2.19
C GLY A 262 -8.74 15.49 -1.77
N GLY A 263 -9.06 16.42 -2.66
CA GLY A 263 -9.02 17.85 -2.38
C GLY A 263 -7.60 18.43 -2.33
N HIS A 264 -6.56 17.71 -2.74
CA HIS A 264 -5.19 18.25 -2.79
C HIS A 264 -5.13 19.57 -3.58
N LYS A 265 -5.95 19.71 -4.62
CA LYS A 265 -6.05 20.92 -5.43
C LYS A 265 -6.32 22.20 -4.64
N TYR A 266 -7.00 22.11 -3.49
CA TYR A 266 -7.35 23.25 -2.65
C TYR A 266 -6.24 23.65 -1.67
N VAL A 267 -5.35 22.70 -1.33
CA VAL A 267 -4.25 22.92 -0.37
C VAL A 267 -2.88 23.02 -1.05
N CYS A 268 -2.78 22.65 -2.33
CA CYS A 268 -1.53 22.65 -3.09
C CYS A 268 -1.06 24.08 -3.41
N ARG A 269 -0.10 24.57 -2.63
CA ARG A 269 0.56 25.88 -2.82
C ARG A 269 2.01 25.67 -3.26
N PRO A 270 2.56 26.50 -4.17
CA PRO A 270 3.97 26.45 -4.53
C PRO A 270 4.85 26.48 -3.28
N ASP A 271 5.87 25.62 -3.25
CA ASP A 271 6.90 25.69 -2.22
C ASP A 271 7.77 26.92 -2.51
N VAL A 272 7.56 28.00 -1.75
CA VAL A 272 8.39 29.20 -1.86
C VAL A 272 9.64 28.92 -1.04
N PRO A 273 10.84 28.85 -1.65
CA PRO A 273 12.07 28.62 -0.90
C PRO A 273 12.20 29.66 0.20
N ALA A 274 12.54 29.23 1.42
CA ALA A 274 12.67 30.11 2.58
C ALA A 274 13.61 31.31 2.33
N GLU A 275 14.56 31.18 1.40
CA GLU A 275 15.49 32.24 1.00
C GLU A 275 14.82 33.41 0.26
N VAL A 276 13.64 33.21 -0.35
CA VAL A 276 12.85 34.29 -0.99
C VAL A 276 11.86 34.91 0.02
N ALA A 277 11.74 34.32 1.21
CA ALA A 277 11.01 34.89 2.35
C ALA A 277 11.92 35.78 3.22
N ASP A 278 13.00 36.33 2.65
CA ASP A 278 13.69 37.49 3.22
C ASP A 278 12.68 38.61 3.47
N GLU A 279 12.72 39.20 4.67
CA GLU A 279 11.73 40.13 5.24
C GLU A 279 11.43 41.32 4.31
N GLY A 280 12.36 41.64 3.41
CA GLY A 280 12.20 42.67 2.37
C GLY A 280 11.15 42.35 1.30
N GLY A 281 10.93 41.08 0.95
CA GLY A 281 9.98 40.68 -0.12
C GLY A 281 8.52 40.79 0.30
N ILE A 282 8.21 40.37 1.53
CA ILE A 282 6.85 40.46 2.11
C ILE A 282 6.49 41.94 2.37
N ALA A 283 7.42 42.72 2.92
CA ALA A 283 7.23 44.17 3.11
C ALA A 283 6.93 44.90 1.79
N LYS A 284 7.64 44.55 0.70
CA LYS A 284 7.45 45.17 -0.61
C LYS A 284 6.15 44.75 -1.29
N ALA A 285 5.72 43.49 -1.13
CA ALA A 285 4.42 43.01 -1.62
C ALA A 285 3.25 43.68 -0.88
N LEU A 286 3.34 43.82 0.45
CA LEU A 286 2.34 44.55 1.25
C LEU A 286 2.31 46.04 0.91
N GLN A 287 3.47 46.66 0.66
CA GLN A 287 3.55 48.06 0.23
C GLN A 287 2.96 48.28 -1.18
N GLN A 288 3.13 47.33 -2.11
CA GLN A 288 2.51 47.40 -3.44
C GLN A 288 0.98 47.24 -3.40
N MET A 289 0.45 46.38 -2.53
CA MET A 289 -1.00 46.25 -2.33
C MET A 289 -1.60 47.51 -1.69
N SER A 290 -0.90 48.14 -0.74
CA SER A 290 -1.34 49.40 -0.11
C SER A 290 -1.38 50.58 -1.08
N LEU A 291 -0.48 50.63 -2.07
CA LEU A 291 -0.48 51.69 -3.10
C LEU A 291 -1.59 51.50 -4.15
N ALA A 292 -2.08 50.28 -4.35
CA ALA A 292 -3.14 49.99 -5.33
C ALA A 292 -4.55 50.36 -4.82
N GLU A 293 -4.74 50.55 -3.52
CA GLU A 293 -6.04 50.92 -2.91
C GLU A 293 -6.28 52.43 -2.79
N GLN A 294 -5.41 53.29 -3.34
CA GLN A 294 -5.70 54.73 -3.34
C GLN A 294 -6.79 55.06 -4.37
N PRO A 295 -7.96 55.58 -3.94
CA PRO A 295 -9.03 55.95 -4.86
C PRO A 295 -8.56 57.10 -5.75
N ALA A 296 -8.75 56.95 -7.06
CA ALA A 296 -8.48 57.98 -8.05
C ALA A 296 -9.24 59.26 -7.65
N LYS A 297 -8.48 60.32 -7.32
CA LYS A 297 -9.05 61.65 -7.07
C LYS A 297 -9.78 62.08 -8.34
N ALA A 298 -11.09 62.25 -8.23
CA ALA A 298 -11.93 62.81 -9.28
C ALA A 298 -11.55 64.29 -9.46
N ASP A 299 -10.98 64.62 -10.62
CA ASP A 299 -10.80 66.01 -11.06
C ASP A 299 -12.19 66.61 -11.33
N HIS A 300 -12.64 67.45 -10.39
CA HIS A 300 -13.81 68.30 -10.56
C HIS A 300 -13.37 69.54 -11.33
N ASN A 301 -13.59 69.54 -12.64
CA ASN A 301 -13.39 70.70 -13.50
C ASN A 301 -14.74 71.42 -13.65
N GLU A 302 -14.98 72.43 -12.81
CA GLU A 302 -16.08 73.38 -12.99
C GLU A 302 -15.68 74.43 -14.03
N ARG A 303 -16.42 74.44 -15.15
CA ARG A 303 -16.60 75.60 -16.04
C ARG A 303 -18.03 75.65 -16.53
#